data_AF-A0A182F1F8-F1
#
_entry.id   AF-A0A182F1F8-F1
#
_cell.length_a   1.000
_cell.length_b   1.000
_cell.length_c   1.000
_cell.angle_alpha   90.00
_cell.angle_beta   90.00
_cell.angle_gamma   90.00
#
_symmetry.space_group_name_H-M   'P 1'
#
loop_
_entity.id
_entity.type
_entity.pdbx_description
1 polymer ?
#
loop_
_entity_poly.entity_id
_entity_poly.type
_entity_poly.pdbx_seq_one_letter_code
_entity_poly.pdbx_strand_id
1 'polypeptide(L)'
;MSSMFPLLKHDQKRRERGRISVKGVRLVEPALLHGEGGDAAAPDGYPFQVGYCESDGIYPGTTLPQYTLYLVADSEKDRTEWISSIRKVCEEYSPKSFSYHLGLWLGRKWSCCRSLNRRAIGCQAATGWPEYNNNPSK
;
A
#
# COMPACT_ATOMS: atom_id res chain seq x y z
N MET A 1 26.14 40.09 22.15
CA MET A 1 26.07 38.65 22.46
C MET A 1 25.30 37.99 21.32
N SER A 2 26.02 37.36 20.39
CA SER A 2 25.41 36.72 19.20
C SER A 2 25.17 35.25 19.53
N SER A 3 23.90 34.83 19.64
CA SER A 3 23.54 33.42 19.82
C SER A 3 23.30 32.81 18.44
N MET A 4 24.30 32.06 17.98
CA MET A 4 24.25 31.23 16.78
C MET A 4 23.49 29.94 17.14
N PHE A 5 22.25 29.79 16.65
CA PHE A 5 21.56 28.51 16.70
C PHE A 5 22.20 27.55 15.68
N PRO A 6 22.60 26.32 16.04
CA PRO A 6 23.09 25.37 15.06
C PRO A 6 21.92 24.79 14.25
N LEU A 7 21.94 25.05 12.94
CA LEU A 7 21.18 24.33 11.91
C LEU A 7 21.57 22.85 11.94
N LEU A 8 20.73 22.00 12.53
CA LEU A 8 20.85 20.55 12.42
C LEU A 8 20.41 20.11 11.01
N LYS A 9 21.35 20.09 10.06
CA LYS A 9 21.24 19.25 8.85
C LYS A 9 21.72 17.84 9.20
N HIS A 10 20.82 16.97 9.62
CA HIS A 10 21.10 15.53 9.67
C HIS A 10 20.67 14.88 8.35
N ASP A 11 21.51 15.00 7.32
CA ASP A 11 21.38 14.19 6.10
C ASP A 11 22.29 12.96 6.19
N GLN A 12 22.19 12.26 7.32
CA GLN A 12 22.88 10.98 7.50
C GLN A 12 22.05 9.92 6.81
N LYS A 13 22.44 9.60 5.57
CA LYS A 13 21.77 8.64 4.67
C LYS A 13 21.42 7.37 5.45
N ARG A 14 20.16 7.28 5.89
CA ARG A 14 19.69 6.17 6.74
C ARG A 14 19.90 4.86 5.98
N ARG A 15 20.37 3.82 6.68
CA ARG A 15 20.54 2.48 6.09
C ARG A 15 19.21 2.03 5.50
N GLU A 16 19.26 1.55 4.26
CA GLU A 16 18.10 1.01 3.56
C GLU A 16 17.47 -0.14 4.36
N ARG A 17 16.15 -0.11 4.53
CA ARG A 17 15.40 -1.11 5.31
C ARG A 17 14.72 -2.18 4.46
N GLY A 18 14.56 -1.94 3.16
CA GLY A 18 13.95 -2.87 2.22
C GLY A 18 13.58 -2.21 0.89
N ARG A 19 13.28 -3.05 -0.10
CA ARG A 19 12.80 -2.67 -1.44
C ARG A 19 11.70 -3.64 -1.88
N ILE A 20 10.74 -3.12 -2.64
CA ILE A 20 9.68 -3.90 -3.26
C ILE A 20 9.88 -3.83 -4.78
N SER A 21 9.87 -4.98 -5.46
CA SER A 21 9.85 -5.02 -6.92
C SER A 21 8.51 -4.50 -7.44
N VAL A 22 8.54 -3.54 -8.37
CA VAL A 22 7.33 -3.00 -9.02
C VAL A 22 6.52 -4.08 -9.74
N LYS A 23 7.17 -5.14 -10.23
CA LYS A 23 6.52 -6.30 -10.86
C LYS A 23 5.66 -7.11 -9.89
N GLY A 24 6.01 -7.06 -8.61
CA GLY A 24 5.32 -7.76 -7.53
C GLY A 24 4.11 -7.01 -6.98
N VAL A 25 3.93 -5.73 -7.31
CA VAL A 25 2.83 -4.91 -6.77
C VAL A 25 1.50 -5.33 -7.40
N ARG A 26 0.56 -5.74 -6.54
CA ARG A 26 -0.78 -6.23 -6.92
C ARG A 26 -1.89 -5.23 -6.57
N LEU A 27 -1.68 -4.39 -5.56
CA LEU A 27 -2.70 -3.49 -5.01
C LEU A 27 -2.04 -2.21 -4.47
N VAL A 28 -2.65 -1.06 -4.72
CA VAL A 28 -2.33 0.20 -4.06
C VAL A 28 -3.63 0.96 -3.83
N GLU A 29 -4.05 1.08 -2.57
CA GLU A 29 -5.35 1.64 -2.17
C GLU A 29 -5.24 2.39 -0.83
N PRO A 30 -6.23 3.23 -0.46
CA PRO A 30 -6.36 3.73 0.90
C PRO A 30 -6.42 2.60 1.94
N ALA A 31 -6.13 2.94 3.20
CA ALA A 31 -6.26 2.02 4.32
C ALA A 31 -6.95 2.73 5.49
N LEU A 32 -7.44 1.95 6.44
CA LEU A 32 -7.97 2.42 7.71
C LEU A 32 -7.24 1.68 8.84
N LEU A 33 -6.30 2.40 9.48
CA LEU A 33 -5.48 1.86 10.57
C LEU A 33 -6.07 2.17 11.94
N HIS A 34 -6.81 3.27 12.06
CA HIS A 34 -7.46 3.68 13.30
C HIS A 34 -8.94 3.27 13.32
N GLY A 35 -9.58 3.41 14.49
CA GLY A 35 -10.98 3.06 14.68
C GLY A 35 -11.19 1.65 15.27
N GLU A 36 -12.39 1.12 15.15
CA GLU A 36 -12.74 -0.14 15.82
C GLU A 36 -11.94 -1.34 15.27
N GLY A 37 -11.12 -1.95 16.13
CA GLY A 37 -10.22 -3.04 15.75
C GLY A 37 -8.98 -2.59 14.96
N GLY A 38 -8.73 -1.29 14.88
CA GLY A 38 -7.48 -0.72 14.38
C GLY A 38 -6.31 -0.83 15.37
N ASP A 39 -5.16 -0.27 14.99
CA ASP A 39 -3.96 -0.21 15.82
C ASP A 39 -3.81 1.18 16.44
N ALA A 40 -3.92 1.26 17.77
CA ALA A 40 -3.76 2.50 18.52
C ALA A 40 -2.31 3.05 18.48
N ALA A 41 -1.34 2.22 18.10
CA ALA A 41 0.06 2.64 17.91
C ALA A 41 0.35 3.09 16.47
N ALA A 42 -0.61 2.98 15.54
CA ALA A 42 -0.43 3.46 14.19
C ALA A 42 -0.25 5.00 14.18
N PRO A 43 0.72 5.54 13.43
CA PRO A 43 0.90 6.98 13.33
C PRO A 43 -0.37 7.67 12.81
N ASP A 44 -0.67 8.86 13.34
CA ASP A 44 -1.72 9.72 12.80
C ASP A 44 -1.39 10.15 11.35
N GLY A 45 -2.42 10.42 10.56
CA GLY A 45 -2.29 10.92 9.19
C GLY A 45 -3.22 10.22 8.21
N TYR A 46 -2.76 10.05 6.97
CA TYR A 46 -3.56 9.57 5.85
C TYR A 46 -3.02 8.23 5.35
N PRO A 47 -3.46 7.10 5.94
CA PRO A 47 -2.93 5.79 5.61
C PRO A 47 -3.34 5.29 4.22
N PHE A 48 -2.42 4.57 3.60
CA PHE A 48 -2.64 3.78 2.40
C PHE A 48 -1.83 2.48 2.47
N GLN A 49 -2.15 1.54 1.60
CA GLN A 49 -1.53 0.21 1.58
C GLN A 49 -1.00 -0.17 0.21
N VAL A 50 0.09 -0.91 0.22
CA VAL A 50 0.69 -1.56 -0.95
C VAL A 50 0.68 -3.06 -0.73
N GLY A 51 -0.14 -3.77 -1.51
CA GLY A 51 -0.15 -5.23 -1.55
C GLY A 51 0.82 -5.75 -2.60
N TYR A 52 1.73 -6.65 -2.23
CA TYR A 52 2.76 -7.17 -3.14
C TYR A 52 3.10 -8.65 -2.90
N CYS A 53 3.81 -9.23 -3.87
CA CYS A 53 4.43 -10.56 -3.79
C CYS A 53 5.94 -10.42 -4.05
N GLU A 54 6.78 -11.17 -3.32
CA GLU A 54 8.24 -11.12 -3.49
C GLU A 54 8.75 -12.02 -4.61
N SER A 55 8.04 -13.10 -4.90
CA SER A 55 8.37 -14.01 -6.00
C SER A 55 7.65 -13.62 -7.29
N ASP A 56 8.35 -13.72 -8.42
CA ASP A 56 7.75 -13.70 -9.77
C ASP A 56 6.78 -14.87 -10.01
N GLY A 57 6.78 -15.86 -9.11
CA GLY A 57 5.80 -16.92 -9.06
C GLY A 57 4.41 -16.37 -8.83
N ILE A 58 3.64 -16.26 -9.92
CA ILE A 58 2.18 -16.28 -9.86
C ILE A 58 1.84 -17.60 -9.19
N TYR A 59 1.46 -17.59 -7.90
CA TYR A 59 0.82 -18.76 -7.32
C TYR A 59 -0.42 -19.04 -8.18
N PRO A 60 -0.53 -20.21 -8.82
CA PRO A 60 -1.63 -20.48 -9.72
C PRO A 60 -2.95 -20.27 -8.97
N GLY A 61 -3.77 -19.36 -9.48
CA GLY A 61 -5.14 -19.13 -9.00
C GLY A 61 -5.36 -18.01 -7.99
N THR A 62 -4.36 -17.18 -7.63
CA THR A 62 -4.64 -16.03 -6.72
C THR A 62 -4.07 -14.71 -7.24
N THR A 63 -4.94 -13.71 -7.40
CA THR A 63 -4.57 -12.29 -7.61
C THR A 63 -4.37 -11.54 -6.29
N LEU A 64 -4.41 -12.26 -5.16
CA LEU A 64 -4.29 -11.69 -3.83
C LEU A 64 -2.81 -11.39 -3.51
N PRO A 65 -2.51 -10.24 -2.88
CA PRO A 65 -1.16 -9.96 -2.41
C PRO A 65 -0.74 -10.93 -1.31
N GLN A 66 0.54 -11.33 -1.29
CA GLN A 66 1.12 -12.15 -0.23
C GLN A 66 1.41 -11.32 1.03
N TYR A 67 1.86 -10.10 0.82
CA TYR A 67 2.23 -9.15 1.86
C TYR A 67 1.49 -7.83 1.65
N THR A 68 1.18 -7.15 2.75
CA THR A 68 0.61 -5.81 2.76
C THR A 68 1.53 -4.91 3.57
N LEU A 69 2.03 -3.86 2.93
CA LEU A 69 2.74 -2.77 3.59
C LEU A 69 1.76 -1.62 3.81
N TYR A 70 1.68 -1.12 5.03
CA TYR A 70 0.93 0.09 5.35
C TYR A 70 1.88 1.28 5.46
N LEU A 71 1.48 2.39 4.87
CA LEU A 71 2.20 3.66 4.84
C LEU A 71 1.24 4.76 5.31
N VAL A 72 1.76 5.79 5.96
CA VAL A 72 0.97 6.93 6.43
C VAL A 72 1.56 8.19 5.80
N ALA A 73 0.74 8.91 5.04
CA ALA A 73 1.12 10.20 4.47
C ALA A 73 0.71 11.35 5.42
N ASP A 74 1.44 12.47 5.33
CA ASP A 74 1.19 13.64 6.18
C ASP A 74 -0.08 14.42 5.76
N SER A 75 -0.50 14.29 4.50
CA SER A 75 -1.73 14.90 3.98
C SER A 75 -2.52 13.98 3.05
N GLU A 76 -3.82 14.26 2.90
CA GLU A 76 -4.69 13.55 1.96
C GLU A 76 -4.22 13.72 0.50
N LYS A 77 -3.72 14.91 0.18
CA LYS A 77 -3.13 15.21 -1.13
C LYS A 77 -1.93 14.31 -1.40
N ASP A 78 -0.99 14.24 -0.45
CA ASP A 78 0.20 13.38 -0.60
C ASP A 78 -0.17 11.91 -0.69
N ARG A 79 -1.13 11.44 0.13
CA ARG A 79 -1.65 10.06 0.01
C ARG A 79 -2.13 9.78 -1.41
N THR A 80 -2.91 10.70 -1.98
CA THR A 80 -3.48 10.57 -3.33
C THR A 80 -2.38 10.56 -4.39
N GLU A 81 -1.42 11.48 -4.30
CA GLU A 81 -0.28 11.56 -5.21
C GLU A 81 0.61 10.31 -5.16
N TRP A 82 0.88 9.77 -3.96
CA TRP A 82 1.61 8.52 -3.77
C TRP A 82 0.88 7.33 -4.39
N ILE A 83 -0.43 7.17 -4.11
CA ILE A 83 -1.23 6.09 -4.68
C ILE A 83 -1.18 6.17 -6.21
N SER A 84 -1.48 7.34 -6.80
CA SER A 84 -1.49 7.52 -8.25
C SER A 84 -0.12 7.26 -8.88
N SER A 85 0.96 7.74 -8.25
CA SER A 85 2.32 7.58 -8.78
C SER A 85 2.79 6.14 -8.75
N ILE A 86 2.57 5.42 -7.64
CA ILE A 86 2.94 4.01 -7.55
C ILE A 86 2.13 3.18 -8.55
N ARG A 87 0.82 3.47 -8.69
CA ARG A 87 -0.03 2.78 -9.67
C ARG A 87 0.48 3.01 -11.09
N LYS A 88 0.78 4.24 -11.47
CA LYS A 88 1.31 4.56 -12.81
C LYS A 88 2.58 3.77 -13.14
N VAL A 89 3.52 3.66 -12.20
CA VAL A 89 4.78 2.92 -12.44
C VAL A 89 4.58 1.40 -12.47
N CYS A 90 3.52 0.89 -11.83
CA CYS A 90 3.27 -0.54 -11.71
C CYS A 90 2.23 -1.06 -12.72
N GLU A 91 1.57 -0.21 -13.50
CA GLU A 91 0.38 -0.57 -14.28
C GLU A 91 0.62 -1.66 -15.33
N GLU A 92 1.80 -1.66 -15.96
CA GLU A 92 2.18 -2.63 -16.99
C GLU A 92 2.36 -4.06 -16.46
N TYR A 93 2.43 -4.23 -15.13
CA TYR A 93 2.71 -5.53 -14.51
C TYR A 93 1.46 -6.19 -13.97
N SER A 94 1.24 -7.45 -14.35
CA SER A 94 0.08 -8.25 -13.98
C SER A 94 0.50 -9.48 -13.16
N PRO A 95 -0.38 -10.14 -12.38
CA PRO A 95 -1.77 -9.80 -12.06
C PRO A 95 -1.93 -8.57 -11.16
N LYS A 96 -3.13 -7.98 -11.14
CA LYS A 96 -3.60 -7.00 -10.15
C LYS A 96 -4.75 -7.59 -9.33
N SER A 97 -4.87 -7.18 -8.08
CA SER A 97 -5.97 -7.59 -7.23
C SER A 97 -7.22 -6.77 -7.55
N PHE A 98 -8.38 -7.41 -7.61
CA PHE A 98 -9.68 -6.78 -7.86
C PHE A 98 -10.44 -6.46 -6.57
N SER A 99 -9.98 -6.98 -5.42
CA SER A 99 -10.59 -6.75 -4.12
C SER A 99 -9.53 -6.61 -3.04
N TYR A 100 -9.88 -5.93 -1.95
CA TYR A 100 -8.97 -5.71 -0.84
C TYR A 100 -9.70 -5.53 0.49
N HIS A 101 -8.94 -5.56 1.58
CA HIS A 101 -9.41 -5.18 2.91
C HIS A 101 -8.96 -3.75 3.20
N LEU A 102 -9.90 -2.84 3.42
CA LEU A 102 -9.60 -1.46 3.83
C LEU A 102 -8.91 -1.42 5.19
N GLY A 103 -9.31 -2.33 6.09
CA GLY A 103 -8.85 -2.38 7.47
C GLY A 103 -7.57 -3.19 7.65
N LEU A 104 -6.94 -3.01 8.81
CA LEU A 104 -5.77 -3.76 9.26
C LEU A 104 -6.14 -5.18 9.71
N TRP A 105 -5.25 -6.14 9.44
CA TRP A 105 -5.26 -7.45 10.12
C TRP A 105 -4.55 -7.34 11.48
N LEU A 106 -5.32 -7.35 12.56
CA LEU A 106 -4.80 -7.26 13.93
C LEU A 106 -5.61 -8.18 14.85
N GLY A 107 -4.96 -8.79 15.85
CA GLY A 107 -5.67 -9.63 16.83
C GLY A 107 -6.39 -10.84 16.21
N ARG A 108 -5.89 -11.36 15.08
CA ARG A 108 -6.48 -12.47 14.30
C ARG A 108 -7.83 -12.16 13.65
N LYS A 109 -8.17 -10.89 13.41
CA LYS A 109 -9.31 -10.50 12.57
C LYS A 109 -8.97 -9.32 11.66
N TRP A 110 -9.72 -9.19 10.58
CA TRP A 110 -9.77 -7.96 9.79
C TRP A 110 -10.65 -6.92 10.47
N SER A 111 -10.16 -5.69 10.65
CA SER A 111 -10.95 -4.61 11.26
C SER A 111 -12.14 -4.18 10.40
N CYS A 112 -12.03 -4.26 9.07
CA CYS A 112 -13.08 -3.83 8.13
C CYS A 112 -14.28 -4.79 8.03
N CYS A 113 -14.05 -6.11 8.04
CA CYS A 113 -15.12 -7.10 7.79
C CYS A 113 -15.26 -8.16 8.87
N ARG A 114 -14.47 -8.09 9.95
CA ARG A 114 -14.43 -9.08 11.05
C ARG A 114 -14.01 -10.49 10.64
N SER A 115 -13.65 -10.73 9.39
CA SER A 115 -13.18 -12.05 8.94
C SER A 115 -12.01 -12.51 9.79
N LEU A 116 -12.08 -13.76 10.25
CA LEU A 116 -11.05 -14.44 11.03
C LEU A 116 -10.04 -15.20 10.15
N ASN A 117 -10.18 -15.10 8.83
CA ASN A 117 -9.25 -15.68 7.88
C ASN A 117 -8.37 -14.58 7.27
N ARG A 118 -7.07 -14.58 7.63
CA ARG A 118 -6.08 -13.62 7.11
C ARG A 118 -5.99 -13.64 5.58
N ARG A 119 -6.24 -14.80 4.96
CA ARG A 119 -6.18 -14.99 3.50
C ARG A 119 -7.55 -14.88 2.83
N ALA A 120 -8.57 -14.39 3.53
CA ALA A 120 -9.87 -14.13 2.92
C ALA A 120 -9.74 -13.13 1.76
N ILE A 121 -10.54 -13.35 0.71
CA ILE A 121 -10.73 -12.38 -0.36
C ILE A 121 -11.15 -11.03 0.25
N GLY A 122 -10.67 -9.94 -0.35
CA GLY A 122 -10.98 -8.59 0.11
C GLY A 122 -12.48 -8.31 0.16
N CYS A 123 -12.92 -7.59 1.20
CA CYS A 123 -14.34 -7.24 1.37
C CYS A 123 -14.78 -6.00 0.59
N GLN A 124 -13.85 -5.29 -0.05
CA GLN A 124 -14.14 -4.13 -0.90
C GLN A 124 -13.56 -4.33 -2.31
N ALA A 125 -14.22 -3.74 -3.30
CA ALA A 125 -13.68 -3.66 -4.66
C ALA A 125 -12.45 -2.75 -4.67
N ALA A 126 -11.39 -3.18 -5.33
CA ALA A 126 -10.21 -2.36 -5.58
C ALA A 126 -10.48 -1.40 -6.75
N THR A 127 -9.78 -0.28 -6.78
CA THR A 127 -9.82 0.65 -7.91
C THR A 127 -9.25 -0.06 -9.13
N GLY A 128 -9.97 -0.02 -10.26
CA GLY A 128 -9.51 -0.57 -11.52
C GLY A 128 -8.18 0.03 -11.96
N TRP A 129 -7.28 -0.81 -12.46
CA TRP A 129 -6.07 -0.33 -13.11
C TRP A 129 -6.44 0.05 -14.55
N PRO A 130 -5.94 1.17 -15.09
CA PRO A 130 -6.11 1.45 -16.51
C PRO A 130 -5.63 0.24 -17.31
N GLU A 131 -6.48 -0.30 -18.19
CA GLU A 131 -6.04 -1.31 -19.13
C GLU A 131 -5.02 -0.67 -20.06
N TYR A 132 -3.83 -1.27 -20.18
CA TYR A 132 -2.87 -0.84 -21.19
C TYR A 132 -3.42 -1.27 -22.55
N ASN A 133 -4.26 -0.41 -23.13
CA ASN A 133 -4.82 -0.61 -24.47
C ASN A 133 -3.70 -0.46 -25.48
N ASN A 134 -2.98 -1.55 -25.75
CA ASN A 134 -1.96 -1.68 -26.80
C ASN A 134 -2.52 -1.59 -28.22
N ASN A 135 -3.75 -1.13 -28.40
CA ASN A 135 -4.33 -0.99 -29.73
C ASN A 135 -3.70 0.27 -30.36
N PRO A 136 -2.90 0.16 -31.44
CA PRO A 136 -2.55 1.35 -32.19
C PRO A 136 -3.87 1.97 -32.64
N SER A 137 -4.11 3.21 -32.24
CA SER A 137 -5.24 3.99 -32.70
C SER A 137 -5.37 3.83 -34.22
N LYS A 138 -6.52 3.31 -34.65
CA LYS A 138 -6.88 3.15 -36.06
C LYS A 138 -6.76 4.47 -36.81
#